data_AF-A0AAU3PNQ0-F1
#
_entry.id   AF-A0AAU3PNQ0-F1
#
_cell.length_a   1.000
_cell.length_b   1.000
_cell.length_c   1.000
_cell.angle_alpha   90.00
_cell.angle_beta   90.00
_cell.angle_gamma   90.00
#
_symmetry.space_group_name_H-M   'P 1'
#
loop_
_entity.id
_entity.type
_entity.pdbx_description
1 polymer ?
#
loop_
_entity_poly.entity_id
_entity_poly.type
_entity_poly.pdbx_seq_one_letter_code
_entity_poly.pdbx_strand_id
1 'polypeptide(L)'
;MCAPGIVRSAHDNAARTGRRALLGAIGLAAAATVSAPLARAVRPSRVVHLTHTLTPRLPVWPGNPAPTMVPVARYEAGGFAQHALAMWEHTGTHLDAPVHRVPGVEATRPESKWLAPHGETSSSRNT
;
A
#
# COMPACT_ATOMS: atom_id res chain seq x y z
N MET A 1 6.06 -0.25 14.81
CA MET A 1 6.01 -1.28 13.75
C MET A 1 6.09 -2.66 14.38
N CYS A 2 5.04 -3.45 14.38
CA CYS A 2 4.14 -3.45 15.53
C CYS A 2 4.68 -4.38 16.63
N ALA A 3 4.57 -4.00 17.90
CA ALA A 3 4.92 -4.90 19.01
C ALA A 3 4.16 -6.24 18.86
N PRO A 4 4.72 -7.39 19.29
CA PRO A 4 4.06 -8.69 19.14
C PRO A 4 2.63 -8.72 19.68
N GLY A 5 2.30 -7.89 20.67
CA GLY A 5 0.94 -7.69 21.17
C GLY A 5 -0.01 -7.02 20.17
N ILE A 6 0.44 -5.98 19.46
CA ILE A 6 -0.38 -5.27 18.46
C ILE A 6 -0.61 -6.16 17.23
N VAL A 7 0.41 -6.93 16.81
CA VAL A 7 0.29 -7.88 15.70
C VAL A 7 -0.70 -8.99 16.04
N ARG A 8 -0.60 -9.57 17.25
CA ARG A 8 -1.57 -10.59 17.72
C ARG A 8 -2.98 -10.03 17.77
N SER A 9 -3.16 -8.84 18.35
CA SER A 9 -4.46 -8.18 18.37
C SER A 9 -5.03 -7.96 16.97
N ALA A 10 -4.22 -7.51 16.00
CA ALA A 10 -4.68 -7.35 14.63
C ALA A 10 -5.07 -8.68 13.97
N HIS A 11 -4.33 -9.77 14.24
CA HIS A 11 -4.68 -11.11 13.76
C HIS A 11 -5.93 -11.68 14.42
N ASP A 12 -6.08 -11.49 15.73
CA ASP A 12 -7.20 -12.00 16.51
C ASP A 12 -8.51 -11.26 16.17
N ASN A 13 -8.40 -9.96 15.85
CA ASN A 13 -9.52 -9.09 15.46
C ASN A 13 -9.74 -9.03 13.94
N ALA A 14 -8.86 -9.62 13.13
CA ALA A 14 -9.11 -9.75 11.69
C ALA A 14 -10.34 -10.65 11.51
N ALA A 15 -11.38 -10.11 10.86
CA ALA A 15 -12.60 -10.86 10.57
C ALA A 15 -12.24 -12.16 9.83
N ARG A 16 -12.30 -13.29 10.55
CA ARG A 16 -12.10 -14.61 9.96
C ARG A 16 -13.34 -14.95 9.16
N THR A 17 -13.36 -14.60 7.88
CA THR A 17 -14.38 -15.06 6.95
C THR A 17 -14.21 -16.57 6.75
N GLY A 18 -14.78 -17.36 7.66
CA GLY A 18 -14.65 -18.81 7.66
C GLY A 18 -15.44 -19.45 6.51
N ARG A 19 -14.93 -20.54 5.95
CA ARG A 19 -15.61 -21.38 4.93
C ARG A 19 -17.03 -21.82 5.34
N ARG A 20 -17.34 -21.86 6.64
CA ARG A 20 -18.69 -22.15 7.16
C ARG A 20 -19.70 -21.03 6.89
N ALA A 21 -19.27 -19.78 6.78
CA ALA A 21 -20.16 -18.67 6.40
C ALA A 21 -20.58 -18.75 4.92
N LEU A 22 -19.77 -19.39 4.07
CA LEU A 22 -20.06 -19.57 2.64
C LEU A 22 -21.14 -20.64 2.40
N LEU A 23 -21.25 -21.67 3.24
CA LEU A 23 -22.23 -22.74 3.08
C LEU A 23 -23.60 -22.43 3.69
N GLY A 24 -23.71 -21.42 4.57
CA GLY A 24 -25.00 -20.94 5.10
C GLY A 24 -25.82 -20.11 4.08
N ALA A 25 -25.18 -19.61 3.02
CA ALA A 25 -25.82 -18.75 2.02
C ALA A 25 -26.50 -19.52 0.87
N ILE A 26 -26.27 -20.84 0.74
CA ILE A 26 -26.81 -21.63 -0.38
C ILE A 26 -28.30 -21.96 -0.16
N GLY A 27 -28.79 -21.93 1.08
CA GLY A 27 -30.21 -22.20 1.41
C GLY A 27 -31.19 -21.04 1.15
N LEU A 28 -30.71 -19.83 0.83
CA LEU A 28 -31.53 -18.64 0.57
C LEU A 28 -31.23 -17.95 -0.77
N ALA A 29 -30.57 -18.64 -1.70
CA ALA A 29 -30.09 -18.06 -2.96
C ALA A 29 -31.16 -17.88 -4.06
N ALA A 30 -32.44 -17.72 -3.70
CA ALA A 30 -33.52 -17.49 -4.68
C ALA A 30 -34.03 -16.04 -4.75
N ALA A 31 -33.72 -15.14 -3.79
CA ALA A 31 -34.34 -13.81 -3.79
C ALA A 31 -33.55 -12.72 -3.05
N ALA A 32 -32.26 -12.53 -3.35
CA ALA A 32 -31.59 -11.27 -3.05
C ALA A 32 -30.30 -11.13 -3.86
N THR A 33 -30.42 -10.66 -5.11
CA THR A 33 -29.31 -9.97 -5.76
C THR A 33 -29.14 -8.63 -5.04
N VAL A 34 -28.45 -8.66 -3.88
CA VAL A 34 -28.01 -7.43 -3.22
C VAL A 34 -26.99 -6.81 -4.16
N SER A 35 -27.45 -5.88 -5.00
CA SER A 35 -26.58 -5.01 -5.78
C SER A 35 -25.75 -4.24 -4.78
N ALA A 36 -24.51 -4.67 -4.57
CA ALA A 36 -23.53 -3.87 -3.84
C ALA A 36 -23.51 -2.49 -4.53
N PRO A 37 -23.69 -1.39 -3.79
CA PRO A 37 -23.64 -0.08 -4.41
C PRO A 37 -22.28 0.06 -5.08
N LEU A 38 -22.27 0.37 -6.38
CA LEU A 38 -21.06 0.81 -7.08
C LEU A 38 -20.46 1.93 -6.22
N ALA A 39 -19.25 1.69 -5.71
CA ALA A 39 -18.57 2.63 -4.85
C ALA A 39 -18.60 4.01 -5.52
N ARG A 40 -19.35 4.95 -4.92
CA ARG A 40 -19.47 6.30 -5.45
C ARG A 40 -18.06 6.86 -5.56
N ALA A 41 -17.64 7.21 -6.78
CA ALA A 41 -16.32 7.77 -7.03
C ALA A 41 -16.17 9.04 -6.17
N VAL A 42 -15.43 8.93 -5.07
CA VAL A 42 -15.06 10.06 -4.23
C VAL A 42 -14.08 10.88 -5.05
N ARG A 43 -14.52 12.05 -5.52
CA ARG A 43 -13.61 13.03 -6.10
C ARG A 43 -12.86 13.70 -4.93
N PRO A 44 -11.54 13.52 -4.80
CA PRO A 44 -10.82 14.17 -3.72
C PRO A 44 -10.87 15.68 -3.91
N SER A 45 -11.37 16.40 -2.92
CA SER A 45 -11.40 17.87 -2.91
C SER A 45 -10.03 18.48 -2.58
N ARG A 46 -9.11 17.67 -2.04
CA ARG A 46 -7.76 18.06 -1.66
C ARG A 46 -6.82 16.86 -1.69
N VAL A 47 -5.60 17.07 -2.19
CA VAL A 47 -4.50 16.11 -2.07
C VAL A 47 -3.69 16.45 -0.83
N VAL A 48 -3.48 15.47 0.04
CA VAL A 48 -2.63 15.58 1.24
C VAL A 48 -1.54 14.53 1.14
N HIS A 49 -0.30 14.93 1.34
CA HIS A 49 0.85 14.04 1.34
C HIS A 49 1.03 13.40 2.72
N LEU A 50 0.93 12.08 2.80
CA LEU A 50 1.02 11.30 4.06
C LEU A 50 2.36 10.57 4.23
N THR A 51 3.35 10.89 3.39
CA THR A 51 4.66 10.23 3.41
C THR A 51 5.69 11.06 4.20
N HIS A 52 6.50 10.36 5.00
CA HIS A 52 7.63 10.97 5.69
C HIS A 52 8.75 11.31 4.70
N THR A 53 9.41 12.45 4.89
CA THR A 53 10.61 12.80 4.13
C THR A 53 11.74 11.82 4.46
N LEU A 54 12.28 11.17 3.42
CA LEU A 54 13.42 10.27 3.57
C LEU A 54 14.69 11.07 3.91
N THR A 55 15.20 10.87 5.12
CA THR A 55 16.45 11.47 5.60
C THR A 55 17.24 10.47 6.45
N PRO A 56 18.56 10.62 6.60
CA PRO A 56 19.36 9.78 7.51
C PRO A 56 18.94 9.88 8.99
N ARG A 57 18.11 10.87 9.36
CA ARG A 57 17.60 11.06 10.72
C ARG A 57 16.27 10.36 10.97
N LEU A 58 15.68 9.72 9.95
CA LEU A 58 14.47 8.94 10.14
C LEU A 58 14.70 7.88 11.23
N PRO A 59 13.76 7.70 12.17
CA PRO A 59 13.81 6.53 13.03
C PRO A 59 13.69 5.27 12.17
N VAL A 60 14.62 4.35 12.38
CA VAL A 60 14.66 3.04 11.74
C VAL A 60 14.52 1.95 12.79
N TRP A 61 14.29 0.71 12.35
CA TRP A 61 14.27 -0.43 13.26
C TRP A 61 15.62 -0.54 14.00
N PRO A 62 15.64 -0.83 15.31
CA PRO A 62 16.89 -0.99 16.05
C PRO A 62 17.83 -2.00 15.40
N GLY A 63 19.07 -1.58 15.13
CA GLY A 63 20.09 -2.39 14.46
C GLY A 63 20.18 -2.19 12.93
N ASN A 64 19.16 -1.60 12.29
CA ASN A 64 19.24 -1.28 10.87
C ASN A 64 20.06 0.00 10.64
N PRO A 65 20.97 0.03 9.65
CA PRO A 65 21.55 1.27 9.16
C PRO A 65 20.49 2.27 8.68
N ALA A 66 20.79 3.57 8.89
CA ALA A 66 19.98 4.65 8.36
C ALA A 66 19.97 4.66 6.82
N PRO A 67 18.91 5.17 6.16
CA PRO A 67 18.90 5.31 4.71
C PRO A 67 19.98 6.30 4.26
N THR A 68 20.67 5.97 3.17
CA THR A 68 21.71 6.82 2.58
C THR A 68 21.33 7.27 1.18
N MET A 69 21.68 8.51 0.85
CA MET A 69 21.55 9.09 -0.48
C MET A 69 22.86 9.82 -0.79
N VAL A 70 23.61 9.32 -1.77
CA VAL A 70 24.93 9.85 -2.12
C VAL A 70 24.92 10.34 -3.57
N PRO A 71 25.31 11.59 -3.86
CA PRO A 71 25.40 12.06 -5.23
C PRO A 71 26.49 11.27 -5.98
N VAL A 72 26.14 10.69 -7.12
CA VAL A 72 27.06 9.92 -7.98
C VAL A 72 27.25 10.55 -9.35
N ALA A 73 26.37 11.47 -9.76
CA ALA A 73 26.57 12.32 -10.94
C ALA A 73 26.05 13.74 -10.66
N ARG A 74 26.71 14.73 -11.27
CA ARG A 74 26.36 16.15 -11.18
C ARG A 74 26.12 16.71 -12.56
N TYR A 75 25.13 17.59 -12.68
CA TYR A 75 24.72 18.14 -13.96
C TYR A 75 25.86 18.87 -14.66
N GLU A 76 26.66 19.63 -13.90
CA GLU A 76 27.78 20.43 -14.40
C GLU A 76 28.89 19.58 -15.04
N ALA A 77 29.02 18.31 -14.64
CA ALA A 77 30.08 17.42 -15.11
C ALA A 77 29.66 16.50 -16.26
N GLY A 78 28.36 16.30 -16.50
CA GLY A 78 27.88 15.28 -17.43
C GLY A 78 26.47 15.46 -17.99
N GLY A 79 25.81 16.59 -17.74
CA GLY A 79 24.47 16.91 -18.27
C GLY A 79 23.30 16.22 -17.56
N PHE A 80 23.55 15.50 -16.46
CA PHE A 80 22.51 14.90 -15.62
C PHE A 80 22.97 14.80 -14.16
N ALA A 81 22.00 14.81 -13.24
CA ALA A 81 22.24 14.62 -11.81
C ALA A 81 21.67 13.27 -11.36
N GLN A 82 22.42 12.53 -10.55
CA GLN A 82 22.01 11.23 -10.05
C GLN A 82 22.50 11.02 -8.63
N HIS A 83 21.68 10.34 -7.82
CA HIS A 83 22.06 9.86 -6.50
C HIS A 83 21.99 8.33 -6.47
N ALA A 84 22.90 7.69 -5.74
CA ALA A 84 22.77 6.31 -5.31
C ALA A 84 21.99 6.30 -3.98
N LEU A 85 20.98 5.43 -3.88
CA LEU A 85 20.17 5.25 -2.69
C LEU A 85 20.41 3.85 -2.13
N ALA A 86 20.54 3.75 -0.81
CA ALA A 86 20.52 2.47 -0.09
C ALA A 86 19.65 2.60 1.16
N MET A 87 18.69 1.68 1.31
CA MET A 87 17.74 1.67 2.41
C MET A 87 17.12 0.28 2.58
N TRP A 88 16.59 0.01 3.76
CA TRP A 88 15.78 -1.18 4.02
C TRP A 88 14.35 -0.94 3.52
N GLU A 89 13.68 -2.00 3.05
CA GLU A 89 12.29 -1.89 2.55
C GLU A 89 11.31 -1.33 3.59
N HIS A 90 11.58 -1.59 4.88
CA HIS A 90 10.81 -1.07 6.02
C HIS A 90 11.31 0.29 6.54
N THR A 91 11.62 1.23 5.64
CA THR A 91 12.08 2.59 6.00
C THR A 91 11.07 3.65 5.57
N GLY A 92 10.72 4.57 6.47
CA GLY A 92 9.76 5.65 6.18
C GLY A 92 8.33 5.13 6.01
N THR A 93 7.52 5.81 5.18
CA THR A 93 6.17 5.32 4.83
C THR A 93 6.28 4.26 3.74
N HIS A 94 5.85 3.03 4.03
CA HIS A 94 6.00 1.86 3.17
C HIS A 94 4.81 0.90 3.31
N LEU A 95 4.84 -0.18 2.53
CA LEU A 95 3.88 -1.28 2.57
C LEU A 95 4.65 -2.60 2.67
N ASP A 96 4.13 -3.51 3.49
CA ASP A 96 4.69 -4.85 3.63
C ASP A 96 3.97 -5.83 2.71
N ALA A 97 4.73 -6.56 1.91
CA ALA A 97 4.20 -7.70 1.16
C ALA A 97 3.92 -8.89 2.10
N PRO A 98 2.97 -9.79 1.78
CA PRO A 98 2.67 -10.95 2.63
C PRO A 98 3.90 -11.81 2.97
N VAL A 99 4.85 -11.93 2.04
CA VAL A 99 6.12 -12.66 2.22
C VAL A 99 6.95 -12.14 3.40
N HIS A 100 6.75 -10.88 3.83
CA HIS A 100 7.42 -10.30 5.00
C HIS A 100 7.16 -11.09 6.30
N ARG A 101 6.02 -11.79 6.40
CA ARG A 101 5.61 -12.54 7.61
C ARG A 101 5.10 -13.95 7.33
N VAL A 102 4.75 -14.27 6.09
CA VAL A 102 4.19 -15.56 5.71
C VAL A 102 5.26 -16.35 4.94
N PRO A 103 5.79 -17.44 5.51
CA PRO A 103 6.76 -18.28 4.81
C PRO A 103 6.16 -18.91 3.54
N GLY A 104 6.96 -19.01 2.48
CA GLY A 104 6.60 -19.74 1.27
C GLY A 104 5.59 -19.06 0.34
N VAL A 105 5.22 -17.80 0.59
CA VAL A 105 4.45 -16.99 -0.38
C VAL A 105 5.37 -16.00 -1.07
N GLU A 106 5.12 -15.73 -2.36
CA GLU A 106 5.90 -14.76 -3.11
C GLU A 106 5.33 -13.34 -2.98
N ALA A 107 6.18 -12.34 -3.24
CA ALA A 107 5.77 -10.95 -3.37
C ALA A 107 4.95 -10.76 -4.65
N THR A 108 3.67 -11.11 -4.60
CA THR A 108 2.73 -10.84 -5.69
C THR A 108 2.20 -9.40 -5.61
N ARG A 109 2.06 -8.73 -6.75
CA ARG A 109 1.69 -7.32 -6.87
C ARG A 109 0.22 -7.18 -7.32
N PRO A 110 -0.76 -7.01 -6.41
CA PRO A 110 -2.13 -6.70 -6.82
C PRO A 110 -2.23 -5.18 -7.05
N GLU A 111 -1.96 -4.71 -8.27
CA GLU A 111 -1.99 -3.28 -8.63
C GLU A 111 -3.35 -2.62 -8.37
N SER A 112 -4.43 -3.40 -8.49
CA SER A 112 -5.81 -2.95 -8.30
C SER A 112 -6.19 -2.64 -6.84
N LYS A 113 -5.34 -2.93 -5.86
CA LYS A 113 -5.64 -2.69 -4.43
C LYS A 113 -5.18 -1.35 -3.90
N TRP A 114 -4.29 -0.65 -4.61
CA TRP A 114 -3.60 0.53 -4.08
C TRP A 114 -4.06 1.84 -4.69
N LEU A 115 -4.67 1.79 -5.87
CA LEU A 115 -5.20 2.96 -6.56
C LEU A 115 -6.73 2.92 -6.48
N ALA A 116 -7.32 4.04 -6.06
CA ALA A 116 -8.74 4.24 -6.25
C ALA A 116 -9.05 4.21 -7.76
N PRO A 117 -10.24 3.74 -8.17
CA PRO A 117 -10.63 3.77 -9.57
C PRO A 117 -10.51 5.20 -10.12
N HIS A 118 -9.66 5.40 -11.13
CA HIS A 118 -9.63 6.66 -11.86
C HIS A 118 -10.91 6.74 -12.69
N GLY A 119 -11.84 7.60 -12.31
CA GLY A 119 -12.95 7.96 -13.20
C GLY A 119 -12.36 8.68 -14.41
N GLU A 120 -12.43 8.07 -15.60
CA GLU A 120 -12.14 8.76 -16.86
C GLU A 120 -12.98 10.02 -16.91
N THR A 121 -12.35 11.18 -16.77
CA THR A 121 -12.97 12.43 -17.15
C THR A 121 -12.89 12.49 -18.66
N SER A 122 -13.97 12.17 -19.36
CA SER A 122 -14.16 12.60 -20.74
C SER A 122 -14.18 14.13 -20.74
N SER A 123 -13.01 14.71 -20.95
CA SER A 123 -12.90 16.11 -21.32
C SER A 123 -13.41 16.22 -22.75
N SER A 124 -14.73 16.40 -22.92
CA SER A 124 -15.25 16.97 -24.16
C SER A 124 -14.67 18.38 -24.27
N ARG A 125 -13.58 18.51 -25.03
CA ARG A 125 -13.12 19.81 -25.51
C ARG A 125 -14.23 20.33 -26.43
N ASN A 126 -14.98 21.30 -25.95
CA ASN A 126 -15.81 22.14 -26.79
C ASN A 126 -15.04 23.45 -27.01
N THR A 127 -14.31 23.51 -28.13
CA THR A 127 -13.99 24.69 -28.94
C THR A 127 -13.40 24.21 -30.25
#